data_AF-A0AAD6TDX1-F1
#
_entry.id   AF-A0AAD6TDX1-F1
#
_cell.length_a   1.000
_cell.length_b   1.000
_cell.length_c   1.000
_cell.angle_alpha   90.00
_cell.angle_beta   90.00
_cell.angle_gamma   90.00
#
_symmetry.space_group_name_H-M   'P 1'
#
loop_
_entity.id
_entity.type
_entity.pdbx_description
1 polymer ?
#
loop_
_entity_poly.entity_id
_entity_poly.type
_entity_poly.pdbx_seq_one_letter_code
_entity_poly.pdbx_strand_id
1 'polypeptide(L)'
;ISHILATFVAKMNEYQAPGQKVPTHHHPEGVFTQSRVLPLLADLAWKHRDGTTVKAQGIAWLSHTTIDARDKLFAETGVCWTPMHDLFGWDPVKHTVLGFMHNSLRGHGDEHLRNFWGIGRKSYLKQQLKEEEKEEKFSESDATEASEELGALIEE
;
A
#
# COMPACT_ATOMS: atom_id res chain seq x y z
N ILE A 1 2.33 9.82 -13.20
CA ILE A 1 2.93 9.11 -12.04
C ILE A 1 3.08 10.04 -10.83
N SER A 2 3.76 11.19 -10.95
CA SER A 2 3.96 12.13 -9.83
C SER A 2 2.65 12.62 -9.16
N HIS A 3 1.59 12.91 -9.91
CA HIS A 3 0.33 13.40 -9.34
C HIS A 3 -0.43 12.35 -8.50
N ILE A 4 -0.37 11.06 -8.87
CA ILE A 4 -0.98 9.97 -8.08
C ILE A 4 -0.23 9.82 -6.75
N LEU A 5 1.10 9.88 -6.79
CA LEU A 5 1.94 9.87 -5.61
C LEU A 5 1.68 11.08 -4.71
N ALA A 6 1.45 12.26 -5.29
CA ALA A 6 1.13 13.45 -4.52
C ALA A 6 -0.18 13.29 -3.74
N THR A 7 -1.23 12.75 -4.38
CA THR A 7 -2.50 12.45 -3.71
C THR A 7 -2.33 11.40 -2.62
N PHE A 8 -1.55 10.35 -2.88
CA PHE A 8 -1.24 9.32 -1.89
C PHE A 8 -0.50 9.89 -0.68
N VAL A 9 0.57 10.67 -0.91
CA VAL A 9 1.35 11.32 0.16
C VAL A 9 0.50 12.28 0.96
N ALA A 10 -0.31 13.12 0.30
CA ALA A 10 -1.25 14.02 0.97
C ALA A 10 -2.22 13.25 1.88
N LYS A 11 -2.77 12.12 1.39
CA LYS A 11 -3.65 11.26 2.18
C LYS A 11 -2.93 10.58 3.33
N MET A 12 -1.70 10.11 3.16
CA MET A 12 -0.93 9.49 4.24
C MET A 12 -0.58 10.49 5.34
N ASN A 13 -0.31 11.75 4.97
CA ASN A 13 -0.01 12.81 5.93
C ASN A 13 -1.20 13.13 6.86
N GLU A 14 -2.44 12.92 6.41
CA GLU A 14 -3.64 13.06 7.25
C GLU A 14 -3.63 12.11 8.47
N TYR A 15 -2.91 10.98 8.38
CA TYR A 15 -2.83 9.94 9.41
C TYR A 15 -1.50 9.93 10.18
N GLN A 16 -0.64 10.94 10.01
CA GLN A 16 0.74 10.88 10.53
C GLN A 16 0.86 11.31 12.00
N ALA A 17 0.32 12.46 12.40
CA ALA A 17 0.35 12.96 13.78
C ALA A 17 -0.82 13.93 14.06
N PRO A 18 -1.54 13.80 15.20
CA PRO A 18 -1.42 12.73 16.19
C PRO A 18 -1.89 11.36 15.63
N GLY A 19 -2.66 11.35 14.54
CA GLY A 19 -3.41 10.21 14.00
C GLY A 19 -4.87 10.63 13.80
N GLN A 20 -5.69 9.82 13.14
CA GLN A 20 -7.12 10.10 12.94
C GLN A 20 -8.00 8.99 13.51
N LYS A 21 -9.17 9.38 14.04
CA LYS A 21 -10.21 8.40 14.39
C LYS A 21 -10.94 7.94 13.14
N VAL A 22 -10.98 6.64 12.90
CA VAL A 22 -11.66 6.02 11.76
C VAL A 22 -12.78 5.11 12.29
N PRO A 23 -14.05 5.37 11.95
CA PRO A 23 -15.16 4.47 12.28
C PRO A 23 -15.11 3.23 11.40
N THR A 24 -15.38 2.07 11.99
CA THR A 24 -15.51 0.79 11.28
C THR A 24 -16.84 0.13 11.64
N HIS A 25 -17.25 -0.90 10.89
CA HIS A 25 -18.48 -1.62 11.18
C HIS A 25 -18.54 -2.17 12.62
N HIS A 26 -17.40 -2.65 13.13
CA HIS A 26 -17.27 -3.21 14.47
C HIS A 26 -17.01 -2.15 15.57
N HIS A 27 -16.54 -0.96 15.18
CA HIS A 27 -16.23 0.16 16.09
C HIS A 27 -16.84 1.47 15.57
N PRO A 28 -18.15 1.66 15.75
CA PRO A 28 -18.88 2.84 15.26
C PRO A 28 -18.42 4.15 15.92
N GLU A 29 -17.89 4.11 17.14
CA GLU A 29 -17.29 5.24 17.86
C GLU A 29 -15.90 5.66 17.36
N GLY A 30 -15.31 4.84 16.48
CA GLY A 30 -14.03 5.09 15.83
C GLY A 30 -12.81 4.64 16.63
N VAL A 31 -11.87 4.02 15.93
CA VAL A 31 -10.56 3.61 16.47
C VAL A 31 -9.51 4.63 16.04
N PHE A 32 -8.58 4.94 16.93
CA PHE A 32 -7.45 5.80 16.59
C PHE A 32 -6.45 5.05 15.71
N THR A 33 -6.26 5.54 14.49
CA THR A 33 -5.41 4.92 13.49
C THR A 33 -4.28 5.86 13.10
N GLN A 34 -3.08 5.27 13.03
CA GLN A 34 -1.88 5.97 12.59
C GLN A 34 -1.23 5.16 11.48
N SER A 35 -0.90 5.83 10.38
CA SER A 35 -0.29 5.19 9.21
C SER A 35 1.21 5.50 9.17
N ARG A 36 2.01 4.47 8.86
CA ARG A 36 3.46 4.55 8.70
C ARG A 36 3.86 3.71 7.48
N VAL A 37 4.79 4.22 6.68
CA VAL A 37 5.33 3.48 5.53
C VAL A 37 6.60 2.76 5.98
N LEU A 38 6.56 1.43 5.97
CA LEU A 38 7.69 0.54 6.25
C LEU A 38 8.06 -0.21 4.96
N PRO A 39 9.19 0.10 4.33
CA PRO A 39 9.67 -0.60 3.15
C PRO A 39 10.54 -1.78 3.53
N LEU A 40 10.30 -2.90 2.86
CA LEU A 40 11.14 -4.10 2.90
C LEU A 40 12.23 -3.96 1.83
N LEU A 41 13.50 -4.06 2.25
CA LEU A 41 14.65 -4.08 1.35
C LEU A 41 14.80 -5.49 0.77
N ALA A 42 14.82 -5.60 -0.57
CA ALA A 42 15.32 -6.78 -1.26
C ALA A 42 16.76 -6.50 -1.69
N ASP A 43 17.67 -7.36 -1.25
CA ASP A 43 19.12 -7.21 -1.29
C ASP A 43 19.66 -7.22 -2.73
N LEU A 44 20.31 -6.12 -3.16
CA LEU A 44 21.02 -6.04 -4.42
C LEU A 44 22.28 -5.18 -4.24
N ALA A 45 23.43 -5.70 -4.67
CA ALA A 45 24.73 -5.05 -4.61
C ALA A 45 24.76 -3.77 -5.46
N TRP A 46 24.51 -2.61 -4.83
CA TRP A 46 24.51 -1.30 -5.48
C TRP A 46 25.58 -0.41 -4.87
N LYS A 47 26.09 0.55 -5.67
CA LYS A 47 26.94 1.63 -5.17
C LYS A 47 26.19 2.34 -4.03
N HIS A 48 26.77 2.33 -2.84
CA HIS A 48 26.15 2.93 -1.66
C HIS A 48 25.80 4.39 -1.95
N ARG A 49 24.51 4.72 -1.83
CA ARG A 49 24.01 6.09 -1.92
C ARG A 49 23.68 6.57 -0.51
N ASP A 50 23.76 7.88 -0.29
CA ASP A 50 23.34 8.48 0.97
C ASP A 50 21.98 9.17 0.80
N GLY A 51 21.11 9.02 1.81
CA GLY A 51 19.74 9.55 1.79
C GLY A 51 19.68 11.07 1.66
N THR A 52 20.60 11.78 2.32
CA THR A 52 20.63 13.25 2.26
C THR A 52 21.06 13.75 0.88
N THR A 53 22.03 13.08 0.27
CA THR A 53 22.53 13.34 -1.09
C THR A 53 21.44 13.09 -2.12
N VAL A 54 20.75 11.95 -2.04
CA VAL A 54 19.65 11.62 -2.96
C VAL A 54 18.50 12.61 -2.80
N LYS A 55 18.17 13.03 -1.58
CA LYS A 55 17.14 14.07 -1.36
C LYS A 55 17.55 15.42 -1.96
N ALA A 56 18.79 15.85 -1.77
CA ALA A 56 19.31 17.10 -2.35
C ALA A 56 19.28 17.07 -3.89
N GLN A 57 19.69 15.95 -4.49
CA GLN A 57 19.63 15.74 -5.95
C GLN A 57 18.18 15.77 -6.47
N GLY A 58 17.24 15.16 -5.74
CA GLY A 58 15.82 15.24 -6.05
C GLY A 58 15.30 16.69 -6.00
N ILE A 59 15.63 17.46 -4.96
CA ILE A 59 15.23 18.88 -4.87
C ILE A 59 15.84 19.71 -6.01
N ALA A 60 17.12 19.47 -6.34
CA ALA A 60 17.77 20.11 -7.48
C ALA A 60 17.04 19.79 -8.80
N TRP A 61 16.65 18.52 -9.01
CA TRP A 61 15.85 18.11 -10.16
C TRP A 61 14.50 18.84 -10.22
N LEU A 62 13.80 18.97 -9.09
CA LEU A 62 12.53 19.71 -9.03
C LEU A 62 12.70 21.19 -9.39
N SER A 63 13.81 21.80 -8.96
CA SER A 63 14.08 23.24 -9.13
C SER A 63 14.31 23.67 -10.60
N HIS A 64 14.70 22.74 -11.47
CA HIS A 64 14.85 23.04 -12.90
C HIS A 64 13.49 23.31 -13.56
N THR A 65 13.44 24.32 -14.42
CA THR A 65 12.22 24.75 -15.12
C THR A 65 12.00 24.05 -16.46
N THR A 66 13.06 23.57 -17.12
CA THR A 66 12.98 22.87 -18.41
C THR A 66 13.04 21.37 -18.24
N ILE A 67 12.32 20.65 -19.11
CA ILE A 67 12.35 19.18 -19.16
C ILE A 67 13.76 18.70 -19.54
N ASP A 68 14.41 19.34 -20.51
CA ASP A 68 15.77 18.98 -20.95
C ASP A 68 16.80 19.05 -19.81
N ALA A 69 16.72 20.07 -18.94
CA ALA A 69 17.63 20.19 -17.80
C ALA A 69 17.38 19.11 -16.74
N ARG A 70 16.11 18.74 -16.53
CA ARG A 70 15.71 17.64 -15.65
C ARG A 70 16.18 16.30 -16.19
N ASP A 71 16.04 16.06 -17.48
CA ASP A 71 16.46 14.82 -18.12
C ASP A 71 17.99 14.68 -18.11
N LYS A 72 18.71 15.78 -18.34
CA LYS A 72 20.18 15.82 -18.22
C LYS A 72 20.63 15.48 -16.80
N LEU A 73 20.04 16.12 -15.79
CA LEU A 73 20.39 15.85 -14.39
C LEU A 73 20.02 14.41 -13.98
N PHE A 74 18.91 13.89 -14.49
CA PHE A 74 18.51 12.50 -14.28
C PHE A 74 19.51 11.53 -14.94
N ALA A 75 19.99 11.81 -16.15
CA ALA A 75 21.01 10.99 -16.80
C ALA A 75 22.33 10.97 -16.02
N GLU A 76 22.71 12.09 -15.39
CA GLU A 76 23.94 12.22 -14.60
C GLU A 76 23.83 11.53 -13.22
N THR A 77 22.70 11.68 -12.53
CA THR A 77 22.55 11.25 -11.13
C THR A 77 21.70 9.98 -10.95
N GLY A 78 20.85 9.67 -11.93
CA GLY A 78 19.81 8.66 -11.83
C GLY A 78 18.71 9.00 -10.82
N VAL A 79 18.60 10.27 -10.38
CA VAL A 79 17.64 10.71 -9.36
C VAL A 79 16.66 11.69 -9.97
N CYS A 80 15.37 11.42 -9.78
CA CYS A 80 14.28 12.35 -10.07
C CYS A 80 13.51 12.68 -8.79
N TRP A 81 12.86 13.84 -8.76
CA TRP A 81 12.03 14.19 -7.62
C TRP A 81 10.72 13.39 -7.60
N THR A 82 10.32 12.99 -6.41
CA THR A 82 9.00 12.45 -6.13
C THR A 82 8.42 13.07 -4.85
N PRO A 83 7.09 13.17 -4.70
CA PRO A 83 6.47 13.67 -3.46
C PRO A 83 6.87 12.90 -2.20
N MET A 84 7.39 11.67 -2.33
CA MET A 84 7.88 10.88 -1.20
C MET A 84 9.05 11.55 -0.47
N HIS A 85 9.83 12.40 -1.14
CA HIS A 85 10.95 13.12 -0.50
C HIS A 85 10.48 14.11 0.59
N ASP A 86 9.20 14.47 0.59
CA ASP A 86 8.61 15.41 1.56
C ASP A 86 8.01 14.70 2.78
N LEU A 87 7.94 13.36 2.78
CA LEU A 87 7.45 12.60 3.92
C LEU A 87 8.40 12.71 5.11
N PHE A 88 7.84 13.02 6.29
CA PHE A 88 8.61 13.06 7.52
C PHE A 88 9.16 11.66 7.88
N GLY A 89 10.46 11.59 8.20
CA GLY A 89 11.15 10.33 8.50
C GLY A 89 11.54 9.50 7.28
N TRP A 90 11.24 9.96 6.06
CA TRP A 90 11.58 9.26 4.83
C TRP A 90 13.04 9.49 4.42
N ASP A 91 13.80 8.41 4.33
CA ASP A 91 15.15 8.35 3.75
C ASP A 91 15.07 7.58 2.42
N PRO A 92 15.31 8.22 1.26
CA PRO A 92 15.08 7.61 -0.04
C PRO A 92 16.00 6.43 -0.37
N VAL A 93 17.09 6.23 0.38
CA VAL A 93 17.99 5.08 0.21
C VAL A 93 17.55 3.94 1.11
N LYS A 94 17.35 4.21 2.41
CA LYS A 94 16.89 3.19 3.37
C LYS A 94 15.47 2.72 3.10
N HIS A 95 14.68 3.60 2.47
CA HIS A 95 13.27 3.39 2.20
C HIS A 95 12.98 3.25 0.70
N THR A 96 13.90 2.62 -0.04
CA THR A 96 13.73 2.43 -1.49
C THR A 96 12.48 1.60 -1.80
N VAL A 97 11.46 2.21 -2.40
CA VAL A 97 10.30 1.48 -2.93
C VAL A 97 10.68 0.94 -4.31
N LEU A 98 11.22 -0.27 -4.34
CA LEU A 98 11.59 -0.99 -5.58
C LEU A 98 10.43 -1.17 -6.57
N GLY A 99 9.19 -0.91 -6.14
CA GLY A 99 8.00 -1.41 -6.80
C GLY A 99 6.95 -0.41 -7.25
N PHE A 100 7.10 0.92 -7.23
CA PHE A 100 5.94 1.76 -7.63
C PHE A 100 5.54 1.55 -9.10
N MET A 101 6.51 1.41 -10.00
CA MET A 101 6.22 1.04 -11.39
C MET A 101 5.71 -0.39 -11.53
N HIS A 102 6.27 -1.36 -10.79
CA HIS A 102 5.87 -2.77 -10.89
C HIS A 102 4.50 -3.06 -10.26
N ASN A 103 4.16 -2.40 -9.16
CA ASN A 103 2.91 -2.57 -8.44
C ASN A 103 1.73 -1.96 -9.22
N SER A 104 1.97 -0.85 -9.94
CA SER A 104 0.98 -0.23 -10.83
C SER A 104 0.88 -0.92 -12.20
N LEU A 105 2.01 -1.29 -12.85
CA LEU A 105 2.00 -1.95 -14.17
C LEU A 105 1.47 -3.39 -14.11
N ARG A 106 1.67 -4.08 -12.98
CA ARG A 106 1.29 -5.49 -12.80
C ARG A 106 -0.03 -5.67 -12.02
N GLY A 107 -0.72 -4.56 -11.69
CA GLY A 107 -2.07 -4.57 -11.11
C GLY A 107 -2.16 -4.86 -9.60
N HIS A 108 -1.07 -5.28 -8.97
CA HIS A 108 -1.03 -5.67 -7.55
C HIS A 108 -1.48 -4.56 -6.57
N GLY A 109 -1.23 -3.29 -6.89
CA GLY A 109 -1.72 -2.17 -6.08
C GLY A 109 -3.24 -2.01 -6.11
N ASP A 110 -3.84 -2.20 -7.28
CA ASP A 110 -5.30 -2.14 -7.48
C ASP A 110 -5.98 -3.32 -6.76
N GLU A 111 -5.35 -4.50 -6.81
CA GLU A 111 -5.79 -5.71 -6.14
C GLU A 111 -5.73 -5.59 -4.60
N HIS A 112 -4.61 -5.13 -4.03
CA HIS A 112 -4.50 -4.88 -2.58
C HIS A 112 -5.50 -3.83 -2.09
N LEU A 113 -5.61 -2.69 -2.79
CA LEU A 113 -6.51 -1.62 -2.35
C LEU A 113 -7.98 -2.02 -2.48
N ARG A 114 -8.39 -2.65 -3.59
CA ARG A 114 -9.80 -2.96 -3.85
C ARG A 114 -10.23 -4.27 -3.23
N ASN A 115 -9.46 -5.34 -3.38
CA ASN A 115 -9.89 -6.67 -2.94
C ASN A 115 -9.59 -6.83 -1.45
N PHE A 116 -8.36 -6.60 -1.01
CA PHE A 116 -7.98 -6.82 0.38
C PHE A 116 -8.43 -5.69 1.33
N TRP A 117 -8.24 -4.42 0.96
CA TRP A 117 -8.54 -3.29 1.85
C TRP A 117 -9.91 -2.62 1.59
N GLY A 118 -10.58 -2.96 0.49
CA GLY A 118 -11.93 -2.48 0.17
C GLY A 118 -12.05 -1.02 -0.25
N ILE A 119 -10.94 -0.35 -0.53
CA ILE A 119 -10.88 1.04 -0.95
C ILE A 119 -11.15 1.13 -2.45
N GLY A 120 -12.19 1.89 -2.85
CA GLY A 120 -12.54 2.08 -4.27
C GLY A 120 -13.12 0.82 -4.95
N ARG A 121 -13.64 -0.13 -4.17
CA ARG A 121 -14.17 -1.42 -4.66
C ARG A 121 -15.38 -1.22 -5.60
N LYS A 122 -15.32 -1.80 -6.80
CA LYS A 122 -16.40 -1.72 -7.81
C LYS A 122 -17.65 -2.49 -7.35
N SER A 123 -18.84 -2.06 -7.80
CA SER A 123 -20.12 -2.62 -7.35
C SER A 123 -20.27 -4.12 -7.60
N TYR A 124 -19.79 -4.63 -8.74
CA TYR A 124 -19.85 -6.07 -9.04
C TYR A 124 -18.96 -6.91 -8.12
N LEU A 125 -17.79 -6.40 -7.71
CA LEU A 125 -16.90 -7.07 -6.76
C LEU A 125 -17.50 -7.15 -5.35
N LYS A 126 -18.35 -6.18 -4.98
CA LYS A 126 -19.13 -6.26 -3.73
C LYS A 126 -20.21 -7.34 -3.77
N GLN A 127 -20.71 -7.68 -4.95
CA GLN A 127 -21.72 -8.71 -5.12
C GLN A 127 -21.11 -10.11 -5.07
N GLN A 128 -19.96 -10.31 -5.74
CA GLN A 128 -19.20 -11.57 -5.66
C GLN A 128 -18.77 -11.91 -4.23
N LEU A 129 -18.22 -10.94 -3.48
CA LEU A 129 -17.87 -11.17 -2.07
C LEU A 129 -19.09 -11.51 -1.20
N LYS A 130 -20.26 -10.97 -1.50
CA LYS A 130 -21.49 -11.33 -0.78
C LYS A 130 -21.98 -12.74 -1.13
N GLU A 131 -21.64 -13.24 -2.31
CA GLU A 131 -21.93 -14.60 -2.74
C GLU A 131 -20.94 -15.58 -2.10
N GLU A 132 -19.64 -15.25 -2.11
CA GLU A 132 -18.57 -16.00 -1.40
C GLU A 132 -18.79 -16.04 0.11
N GLU A 133 -19.13 -14.91 0.76
CA GLU A 133 -19.51 -14.88 2.19
C GLU A 133 -20.77 -15.70 2.49
N LYS A 134 -21.61 -15.97 1.48
CA LYS A 134 -22.81 -16.81 1.62
C LYS A 134 -22.46 -18.29 1.49
N GLU A 135 -21.47 -18.62 0.66
CA GLU A 135 -20.94 -19.97 0.49
C GLU A 135 -20.03 -20.39 1.66
N GLU A 136 -19.21 -19.48 2.19
CA GLU A 136 -18.40 -19.73 3.41
C GLU A 136 -19.25 -19.74 4.70
N LYS A 137 -20.53 -19.39 4.61
CA LYS A 137 -21.41 -19.37 5.77
C LYS A 137 -21.77 -20.79 6.17
N PHE A 138 -20.97 -21.35 7.09
CA PHE A 138 -21.17 -22.64 7.73
C PHE A 138 -22.65 -22.86 8.04
N SER A 139 -23.26 -23.79 7.32
CA SER A 139 -24.68 -24.03 7.35
C SER A 139 -25.02 -25.01 8.47
N GLU A 140 -26.29 -25.03 8.88
CA GLU A 140 -26.77 -25.97 9.88
C GLU A 140 -26.63 -27.42 9.40
N SER A 141 -26.71 -27.66 8.08
CA SER A 141 -26.42 -28.97 7.49
C SER A 141 -24.95 -29.38 7.62
N ASP A 142 -24.02 -28.44 7.45
CA ASP A 142 -22.58 -28.71 7.63
C ASP A 142 -22.27 -29.04 9.11
N ALA A 143 -23.02 -28.43 10.04
CA ALA A 143 -22.93 -28.72 11.47
C ALA A 143 -23.45 -30.13 11.80
N THR A 144 -24.55 -30.55 11.18
CA THR A 144 -25.11 -31.90 11.38
C THR A 144 -24.22 -32.97 10.78
N GLU A 145 -23.68 -32.77 9.57
CA GLU A 145 -22.78 -33.71 8.91
C GLU A 145 -21.50 -33.91 9.72
N ALA A 146 -20.88 -32.82 10.19
CA ALA A 146 -19.71 -32.90 11.07
C ALA A 146 -20.01 -33.60 12.42
N SER A 147 -21.22 -33.46 12.95
CA SER A 147 -21.64 -34.13 14.19
C SER A 147 -21.89 -35.63 13.99
N GLU A 148 -22.39 -36.03 12.83
CA GLU A 148 -22.61 -37.44 12.47
C GLU A 148 -21.29 -38.16 12.20
N GLU A 149 -20.35 -37.53 11.49
CA GLU A 149 -18.98 -38.05 11.31
C GLU A 149 -18.24 -38.25 12.64
N LEU A 150 -18.39 -37.30 13.57
CA LEU A 150 -17.81 -37.43 14.91
C LEU A 150 -18.44 -38.59 15.69
N GLY A 151 -19.75 -38.80 15.56
CA GLY A 151 -20.46 -39.93 16.17
C GLY A 151 -19.94 -41.28 15.66
N ALA A 152 -19.73 -41.39 14.35
CA ALA A 152 -19.21 -42.62 13.73
C ALA A 152 -17.79 -42.96 14.19
N LEU A 153 -16.94 -41.95 14.43
CA LEU A 153 -15.57 -42.14 14.95
C LEU A 153 -15.51 -42.50 16.44
N ILE A 154 -16.56 -42.21 17.21
CA ILE A 154 -16.67 -42.56 18.63
C ILE A 154 -17.18 -44.00 18.81
N GLU A 155 -17.89 -44.53 17.81
CA GLU A 155 -18.43 -45.90 17.79
C GLU A 155 -17.44 -46.96 17.23
N GLU A 156 -16.26 -46.55 16.75
CA GLU A 156 -15.13 -47.42 16.33
C GLU A 156 -14.10 -47.61 17.45
#